data_AF-A0A9P5N105-F1
#
_entry.id   AF-A0A9P5N105-F1
#
_cell.length_a   1.000
_cell.length_b   1.000
_cell.length_c   1.000
_cell.angle_alpha   90.00
_cell.angle_beta   90.00
_cell.angle_gamma   90.00
#
_symmetry.space_group_name_H-M   'P 1'
#
loop_
_entity.id
_entity.type
_entity.pdbx_description
1 polymer ?
#
loop_
_entity_poly.entity_id
_entity_poly.type
_entity_poly.pdbx_seq_one_letter_code
_entity_poly.pdbx_strand_id
1 'polypeptide(L)'
;MRFEPGARMILEAILLTVAKISANGDAKLPVAVLPQMQVDTGPDDGICIINPATKFQVWLTGHIDYGLCTYGCKSYQDRVLNAAAHDIIRFTCKCITLAKGKHEECLYDSMPKAVSQAMALNEVKKKKAVRFCLLNGQHWIFSLLIKDKQGKLVLYEGEKFTIIEPRPDMPSLFQHSVHKVVELVYHWVSLN
;
A
#
# COMPACT_ATOMS: atom_id res chain seq x y z
N MET A 1 11.25 7.96 -13.03
CA MET A 1 9.89 8.53 -13.11
C MET A 1 9.79 9.69 -12.15
N ARG A 2 9.41 10.89 -12.61
CA ARG A 2 9.24 12.07 -11.76
C ARG A 2 7.76 12.16 -11.36
N PHE A 3 7.48 11.87 -10.10
CA PHE A 3 6.20 12.23 -9.49
C PHE A 3 6.19 13.75 -9.37
N GLU A 4 5.16 14.43 -9.85
CA GLU A 4 5.11 15.88 -9.73
C GLU A 4 5.19 16.29 -8.25
N PRO A 5 5.88 17.39 -7.92
CA PRO A 5 6.04 17.84 -6.54
C PRO A 5 4.70 17.89 -5.78
N GLY A 6 3.62 18.35 -6.42
CA GLY A 6 2.29 18.48 -5.81
C GLY A 6 1.66 17.13 -5.40
N ALA A 7 1.61 16.16 -6.30
CA ALA A 7 1.09 14.82 -6.00
C ALA A 7 1.89 14.17 -4.86
N ARG A 8 3.22 14.35 -4.85
CA ARG A 8 4.11 13.79 -3.82
C ARG A 8 3.79 14.35 -2.46
N MET A 9 3.64 15.67 -2.40
CA MET A 9 3.35 16.40 -1.18
C MET A 9 2.00 15.98 -0.60
N ILE A 10 0.97 15.78 -1.44
CA ILE A 10 -0.34 15.30 -0.98
C ILE A 10 -0.23 13.90 -0.35
N LEU A 11 0.42 12.96 -1.04
CA LEU A 11 0.64 11.61 -0.50
C LEU A 11 1.42 11.65 0.81
N GLU A 12 2.54 12.37 0.87
CA GLU A 12 3.37 12.46 2.07
C GLU A 12 2.60 13.13 3.22
N ALA A 13 1.81 14.17 2.95
CA ALA A 13 0.95 14.80 3.95
C ALA A 13 -0.10 13.83 4.49
N ILE A 14 -0.74 13.03 3.63
CA ILE A 14 -1.69 11.99 4.04
C ILE A 14 -1.00 10.96 4.95
N LEU A 15 0.16 10.43 4.54
CA LEU A 15 0.89 9.42 5.31
C LEU A 15 1.37 9.95 6.67
N LEU A 16 1.87 11.19 6.71
CA LEU A 16 2.27 11.85 7.95
C LEU A 16 1.07 12.08 8.87
N THR A 17 -0.08 12.46 8.31
CA THR A 17 -1.32 12.65 9.09
C THR A 17 -1.79 11.32 9.67
N VAL A 18 -1.79 10.25 8.89
CA VAL A 18 -2.11 8.89 9.38
C VAL A 18 -1.16 8.50 10.50
N ALA A 19 0.15 8.67 10.33
CA ALA A 19 1.14 8.36 11.37
C ALA A 19 0.90 9.18 12.65
N LYS A 20 0.56 10.47 12.52
CA LYS A 20 0.23 11.35 13.65
C LYS A 20 -1.03 10.90 14.38
N ILE A 21 -2.08 10.51 13.67
CA ILE A 21 -3.31 9.97 14.26
C ILE A 21 -2.99 8.64 14.97
N SER A 22 -2.23 7.75 14.33
CA SER A 22 -1.82 6.48 14.92
C SER A 22 -1.01 6.65 16.20
N ALA A 23 -0.14 7.66 16.28
CA ALA A 23 0.67 7.91 17.48
C ALA A 23 -0.10 8.59 18.63
N ASN A 24 -1.08 9.45 18.31
CA ASN A 24 -1.77 10.28 19.30
C ASN A 24 -3.19 9.81 19.65
N GLY A 25 -3.76 8.88 18.90
CA GLY A 25 -5.10 8.34 19.17
C GLY A 25 -5.14 7.42 20.39
N ASP A 26 -6.33 7.19 20.93
CA ASP A 26 -6.56 6.46 22.19
C ASP A 26 -5.96 5.05 22.19
N ALA A 27 -6.06 4.33 21.06
CA ALA A 27 -5.57 2.96 20.93
C ALA A 27 -4.07 2.87 20.61
N LYS A 28 -3.38 3.99 20.34
CA LYS A 28 -1.98 4.10 19.88
C LYS A 28 -1.54 2.96 18.96
N LEU A 29 -1.70 3.15 17.65
CA LEU A 29 -1.34 2.13 16.66
C LEU A 29 0.15 2.26 16.27
N PRO A 30 0.99 1.24 16.52
CA PRO A 30 2.39 1.25 16.08
C PRO A 30 2.48 1.08 14.56
N VAL A 31 2.52 2.20 13.84
CA VAL A 31 2.57 2.26 12.37
C VAL A 31 3.97 2.63 11.89
N ALA A 32 4.44 1.99 10.82
CA ALA A 32 5.63 2.36 10.07
C ALA A 32 5.28 2.64 8.61
N VAL A 33 5.91 3.68 8.05
CA VAL A 33 5.85 4.05 6.63
C VAL A 33 7.19 3.69 6.00
N LEU A 34 7.15 2.85 4.98
CA LEU A 34 8.32 2.26 4.34
C LEU A 34 8.36 2.67 2.86
N PRO A 35 9.03 3.77 2.50
CA PRO A 35 9.20 4.13 1.10
C PRO A 35 10.07 3.09 0.39
N GLN A 36 9.72 2.74 -0.84
CA GLN A 36 10.45 1.77 -1.66
C GLN A 36 10.67 0.42 -0.96
N MET A 37 9.61 -0.12 -0.33
CA MET A 37 9.69 -1.39 0.38
C MET A 37 10.02 -2.52 -0.60
N GLN A 38 11.20 -3.12 -0.44
CA GLN A 38 11.59 -4.34 -1.13
C GLN A 38 10.67 -5.49 -0.73
N VAL A 39 10.30 -6.32 -1.71
CA VAL A 39 9.45 -7.50 -1.47
C VAL A 39 10.26 -8.78 -1.54
N ASP A 40 11.31 -8.79 -2.36
CA ASP A 40 12.23 -9.90 -2.55
C ASP A 40 13.33 -9.95 -1.48
N THR A 41 13.92 -11.14 -1.32
CA THR A 41 15.02 -11.41 -0.37
C THR A 41 16.39 -11.01 -0.91
N GLY A 42 16.49 -10.66 -2.19
CA GLY A 42 17.74 -10.30 -2.85
C GLY A 42 17.56 -9.98 -4.35
N PRO A 43 18.61 -9.46 -5.01
CA PRO A 43 18.54 -8.97 -6.39
C PRO A 43 18.23 -10.04 -7.45
N ASP A 44 18.49 -11.32 -7.16
CA ASP A 44 18.31 -12.44 -8.11
C ASP A 44 17.17 -13.41 -7.71
N ASP A 45 16.58 -13.23 -6.53
CA ASP A 45 15.68 -14.21 -5.90
C ASP A 45 14.19 -13.83 -6.02
N GLY A 46 13.75 -13.37 -7.20
CA GLY A 46 12.38 -12.92 -7.43
C GLY A 46 11.30 -13.84 -6.81
N ILE A 47 10.13 -13.29 -6.51
CA ILE A 47 9.06 -14.07 -5.89
C ILE A 47 8.36 -14.90 -6.97
N CYS A 48 8.54 -16.22 -6.90
CA CYS A 48 7.85 -17.14 -7.80
C CYS A 48 6.38 -17.28 -7.40
N ILE A 49 5.50 -16.95 -8.35
CA ILE A 49 4.06 -17.16 -8.26
C ILE A 49 3.66 -18.25 -9.25
N ILE A 50 2.98 -19.27 -8.72
CA ILE A 50 2.52 -20.41 -9.51
C ILE A 50 1.03 -20.30 -9.71
N ASN A 51 0.59 -20.30 -10.97
CA ASN A 51 -0.83 -20.43 -11.28
C ASN A 51 -1.30 -21.85 -10.89
N PRO A 52 -2.26 -22.00 -9.96
CA PRO A 52 -2.65 -23.32 -9.47
C PRO A 52 -3.28 -24.20 -10.54
N ALA A 53 -3.95 -23.60 -11.53
CA ALA A 53 -4.64 -24.30 -12.61
C ALA A 53 -3.69 -24.73 -13.74
N THR A 54 -2.84 -23.81 -14.23
CA THR A 54 -1.97 -24.07 -15.39
C THR A 54 -0.56 -24.52 -15.04
N LYS A 55 -0.17 -24.41 -13.76
CA LYS A 55 1.21 -24.61 -13.26
C LYS A 55 2.25 -23.65 -13.84
N PHE A 56 1.83 -22.65 -14.62
CA PHE A 56 2.71 -21.61 -15.14
C PHE A 56 3.32 -20.80 -13.99
N GLN A 57 4.61 -20.48 -14.12
CA GLN A 57 5.38 -19.76 -13.12
C GLN A 57 5.70 -18.34 -13.61
N VAL A 58 5.49 -17.36 -12.75
CA VAL A 58 5.89 -15.97 -12.96
C VAL A 58 6.80 -15.56 -11.82
N TRP A 59 7.97 -15.01 -12.15
CA TRP A 59 8.91 -14.46 -11.17
C TRP A 59 8.70 -12.95 -11.08
N LEU A 60 8.29 -12.48 -9.91
CA LEU A 60 8.07 -11.06 -9.65
C LEU A 60 9.25 -10.46 -8.88
N THR A 61 9.87 -9.44 -9.45
CA THR A 61 10.96 -8.68 -8.81
C THR A 61 10.54 -7.23 -8.58
N GLY A 62 11.30 -6.52 -7.75
CA GLY A 62 11.21 -5.07 -7.64
C GLY A 62 10.66 -4.56 -6.31
N HIS A 63 10.26 -3.29 -6.31
CA HIS A 63 9.94 -2.56 -5.07
C HIS A 63 8.49 -2.12 -5.07
N ILE A 64 7.87 -2.15 -3.90
CA ILE A 64 6.60 -1.48 -3.62
C ILE A 64 6.90 -0.01 -3.41
N ASP A 65 6.10 0.89 -4.01
CA ASP A 65 6.39 2.32 -3.93
C ASP A 65 6.33 2.82 -2.47
N TYR A 66 5.30 2.42 -1.71
CA TYR A 66 5.24 2.60 -0.25
C TYR A 66 4.57 1.41 0.44
N GLY A 67 5.13 0.95 1.54
CA GLY A 67 4.47 0.07 2.51
C GLY A 67 3.99 0.86 3.72
N LEU A 68 2.74 0.65 4.13
CA LEU A 68 2.22 1.11 5.41
C LEU A 68 1.91 -0.12 6.26
N CYS A 69 2.54 -0.25 7.42
CA CYS A 69 2.43 -1.48 8.20
C CYS A 69 2.33 -1.23 9.70
N THR A 70 1.74 -2.19 10.41
CA THR A 70 1.73 -2.22 11.88
C THR A 70 2.69 -3.26 12.41
N TYR A 71 3.14 -3.10 13.66
CA TYR A 71 4.01 -4.06 14.34
C TYR A 71 3.56 -4.35 15.78
N GLY A 72 3.74 -5.59 16.25
CA GLY A 72 3.06 -6.08 17.45
C GLY A 72 3.55 -5.49 18.78
N CYS A 73 4.79 -5.02 18.86
CA CYS A 73 5.34 -4.47 20.10
C CYS A 73 6.57 -3.58 19.83
N LYS A 74 6.92 -2.74 20.80
CA LYS A 74 8.01 -1.76 20.69
C LYS A 74 9.38 -2.39 20.39
N SER A 75 9.64 -3.62 20.84
CA SER A 75 10.90 -4.34 20.54
C SER A 75 11.04 -4.71 19.06
N TYR A 76 9.95 -4.69 18.27
CA TYR A 76 10.00 -4.87 16.82
C TYR A 76 10.20 -3.56 16.06
N GLN A 77 10.14 -2.40 16.73
CA GLN A 77 10.30 -1.09 16.11
C GLN A 77 11.66 -1.00 15.38
N ASP A 78 12.76 -1.30 16.05
CA ASP A 78 14.10 -1.22 15.45
C ASP A 78 14.27 -2.18 14.28
N ARG A 79 13.63 -3.36 14.34
CA ARG A 79 13.66 -4.33 13.24
C ARG A 79 12.84 -3.87 12.05
N VAL A 80 11.68 -3.27 12.27
CA VAL A 80 10.84 -2.77 11.18
C VAL A 80 11.45 -1.52 10.52
N LEU A 81 12.18 -0.70 11.27
CA LEU A 81 12.78 0.52 10.75
C LEU A 81 14.18 0.33 10.16
N ASN A 82 14.96 -0.64 10.64
CA ASN A 82 16.38 -0.76 10.29
C ASN A 82 16.80 -2.13 9.73
N ALA A 83 15.92 -3.14 9.69
CA ALA A 83 16.30 -4.45 9.15
C ALA A 83 16.20 -4.51 7.62
N ALA A 84 16.73 -5.60 7.06
CA ALA A 84 16.50 -5.94 5.66
C ALA A 84 15.00 -6.18 5.38
N ALA A 85 14.58 -5.95 4.14
CA ALA A 85 13.15 -5.96 3.79
C ALA A 85 12.44 -7.28 4.09
N HIS A 86 13.12 -8.40 3.90
CA HIS A 86 12.58 -9.72 4.24
C HIS A 86 12.32 -9.88 5.76
N ASP A 87 13.13 -9.24 6.60
CA ASP A 87 12.92 -9.21 8.05
C ASP A 87 11.78 -8.27 8.41
N ILE A 88 11.69 -7.10 7.78
CA ILE A 88 10.57 -6.15 7.96
C ILE A 88 9.22 -6.86 7.71
N ILE A 89 9.11 -7.63 6.62
CA ILE A 89 7.88 -8.33 6.26
C ILE A 89 7.47 -9.37 7.33
N ARG A 90 8.43 -9.99 8.02
CA ARG A 90 8.18 -10.96 9.10
C ARG A 90 7.66 -10.33 10.39
N PHE A 91 8.16 -9.15 10.74
CA PHE A 91 7.80 -8.47 12.01
C PHE A 91 6.59 -7.54 11.88
N THR A 92 6.01 -7.42 10.68
CA THR A 92 4.85 -6.57 10.44
C THR A 92 3.55 -7.38 10.46
N CYS A 93 2.61 -6.98 11.31
CA CYS A 93 1.33 -7.66 11.50
C CYS A 93 0.38 -7.39 10.32
N LYS A 94 0.05 -6.11 10.11
CA LYS A 94 -0.80 -5.63 9.02
C LYS A 94 0.08 -4.85 8.03
N CYS A 95 -0.24 -4.93 6.74
CA CYS A 95 0.47 -4.18 5.72
C CYS A 95 -0.48 -3.83 4.59
N ILE A 96 -0.44 -2.57 4.16
CA ILE A 96 -1.04 -2.06 2.93
C ILE A 96 0.10 -1.64 2.03
N THR A 97 0.01 -1.97 0.75
CA THR A 97 0.92 -1.45 -0.27
C THR A 97 0.26 -0.30 -1.00
N LEU A 98 1.01 0.77 -1.26
CA LEU A 98 0.56 1.90 -2.05
C LEU A 98 1.40 1.91 -3.33
N ALA A 99 0.75 1.61 -4.45
CA ALA A 99 1.33 1.58 -5.77
C ALA A 99 1.09 2.91 -6.47
N LYS A 100 2.17 3.53 -6.95
CA LYS A 100 2.11 4.75 -7.74
C LYS A 100 1.79 4.43 -9.18
N GLY A 101 0.66 4.94 -9.65
CA GLY A 101 0.34 5.06 -11.07
C GLY A 101 1.02 6.27 -11.70
N LYS A 102 1.20 6.22 -13.02
CA LYS A 102 1.69 7.37 -13.78
C LYS A 102 0.58 8.41 -13.92
N HIS A 103 0.97 9.69 -13.95
CA HIS A 103 0.03 10.80 -14.06
C HIS A 103 -0.53 10.97 -15.48
N GLU A 104 0.32 10.79 -16.50
CA GLU A 104 -0.02 10.97 -17.92
C GLU A 104 -0.79 9.78 -18.53
N GLU A 105 -0.83 8.64 -17.83
CA GLU A 105 -1.52 7.43 -18.28
C GLU A 105 -2.85 7.30 -17.55
N CYS A 106 -3.77 6.51 -18.12
CA CYS A 106 -4.97 6.16 -17.39
C CYS A 106 -4.54 5.44 -16.10
N LEU A 107 -5.07 5.84 -14.94
CA LEU A 107 -4.67 5.26 -13.65
C LEU A 107 -4.74 3.71 -13.69
N TYR A 108 -5.75 3.17 -14.38
CA TYR A 108 -5.96 1.73 -14.56
C TYR A 108 -4.85 1.02 -15.33
N ASP A 109 -4.08 1.71 -16.18
CA ASP A 109 -2.93 1.13 -16.88
C ASP A 109 -1.83 0.70 -15.89
N SER A 110 -1.82 1.29 -14.71
CA SER A 110 -0.91 0.93 -13.61
C SER A 110 -1.49 -0.14 -12.67
N MET A 111 -2.73 -0.60 -12.88
CA MET A 111 -3.35 -1.65 -12.06
C MET A 111 -2.58 -2.97 -12.10
N PRO A 112 -2.11 -3.47 -13.27
CA PRO A 112 -1.33 -4.70 -13.31
C PRO A 112 -0.08 -4.64 -12.41
N LYS A 113 0.64 -3.51 -12.40
CA LYS A 113 1.79 -3.29 -11.49
C LYS A 113 1.37 -3.38 -10.03
N ALA A 114 0.30 -2.67 -9.66
CA ALA A 114 -0.22 -2.65 -8.29
C ALA A 114 -0.64 -4.05 -7.82
N VAL A 115 -1.33 -4.80 -8.69
CA VAL A 115 -1.74 -6.19 -8.44
C VAL A 115 -0.53 -7.09 -8.29
N SER A 116 0.47 -7.02 -9.18
CA SER A 116 1.70 -7.81 -9.07
C SER A 116 2.43 -7.55 -7.75
N GLN A 117 2.57 -6.29 -7.33
CA GLN A 117 3.17 -5.92 -6.04
C GLN A 117 2.39 -6.52 -4.85
N ALA A 118 1.06 -6.46 -4.89
CA ALA A 118 0.21 -7.05 -3.85
C ALA A 118 0.27 -8.59 -3.83
N MET A 119 0.35 -9.23 -4.99
CA MET A 119 0.52 -10.67 -5.14
C MET A 119 1.87 -11.13 -4.57
N ALA A 120 2.95 -10.41 -4.88
CA ALA A 120 4.27 -10.66 -4.32
C ALA A 120 4.24 -10.59 -2.79
N LEU A 121 3.64 -9.54 -2.21
CA LEU A 121 3.49 -9.43 -0.77
C LEU A 121 2.64 -10.56 -0.16
N ASN A 122 1.56 -10.98 -0.86
CA ASN A 122 0.75 -12.12 -0.43
C ASN A 122 1.61 -13.37 -0.30
N GLU A 123 2.45 -13.66 -1.29
CA GLU A 123 3.28 -14.85 -1.28
C GLU A 123 4.37 -14.83 -0.22
N VAL A 124 4.94 -13.67 0.11
CA VAL A 124 5.92 -13.60 1.21
C VAL A 124 5.23 -13.72 2.57
N LYS A 125 4.08 -13.05 2.77
CA LYS A 125 3.38 -13.06 4.06
C LYS A 125 2.47 -14.26 4.30
N LYS A 126 2.19 -15.05 3.26
CA LYS A 126 1.21 -16.16 3.26
C LYS A 126 -0.15 -15.76 3.85
N LYS A 127 -0.61 -14.54 3.55
CA LYS A 127 -1.89 -14.00 4.07
C LYS A 127 -3.06 -14.41 3.17
N LYS A 128 -4.23 -14.63 3.78
CA LYS A 128 -5.48 -14.87 3.05
C LYS A 128 -5.95 -13.66 2.26
N ALA A 129 -5.63 -12.46 2.74
CA ALA A 129 -5.99 -11.20 2.11
C ALA A 129 -4.84 -10.21 2.15
N VAL A 130 -4.68 -9.45 1.06
CA VAL A 130 -3.74 -8.33 0.95
C VAL A 130 -4.52 -7.10 0.50
N ARG A 131 -4.35 -6.02 1.27
CA ARG A 131 -4.91 -4.70 0.98
C ARG A 131 -3.87 -3.89 0.22
N PHE A 132 -4.28 -3.20 -0.84
CA PHE A 132 -3.42 -2.29 -1.56
C PHE A 132 -4.19 -1.09 -2.10
N CYS A 133 -3.48 -0.03 -2.44
CA CYS A 133 -4.05 1.15 -3.06
C CYS A 133 -3.26 1.51 -4.31
N LEU A 134 -3.97 1.83 -5.39
CA LEU A 134 -3.41 2.43 -6.59
C LEU A 134 -3.70 3.93 -6.58
N LEU A 135 -2.68 4.76 -6.75
CA LEU A 135 -2.82 6.21 -6.66
C LEU A 135 -1.89 6.96 -7.61
N ASN A 136 -2.31 8.15 -8.07
CA ASN A 136 -1.44 9.08 -8.79
C ASN A 136 -1.34 10.46 -8.11
N GLY A 137 -1.75 10.55 -6.84
CA GLY A 137 -1.81 11.79 -6.06
C GLY A 137 -3.23 12.32 -5.95
N GLN A 138 -3.89 12.53 -7.09
CA GLN A 138 -5.27 13.04 -7.14
C GLN A 138 -6.30 11.91 -7.04
N HIS A 139 -6.09 10.83 -7.78
CA HIS A 139 -6.99 9.68 -7.82
C HIS A 139 -6.46 8.54 -6.97
N TRP A 140 -7.39 7.83 -6.32
CA TRP A 140 -7.12 6.73 -5.40
C TRP A 140 -8.11 5.60 -5.64
N ILE A 141 -7.60 4.38 -5.78
CA ILE A 141 -8.41 3.17 -5.86
C ILE A 141 -7.93 2.24 -4.75
N PHE A 142 -8.85 1.89 -3.86
CA PHE A 142 -8.61 0.97 -2.75
C PHE A 142 -9.03 -0.43 -3.17
N SER A 143 -8.11 -1.38 -3.14
CA SER A 143 -8.31 -2.72 -3.68
C SER A 143 -7.91 -3.82 -2.69
N LEU A 144 -8.60 -4.94 -2.78
CA LEU A 144 -8.41 -6.10 -1.90
C LEU A 144 -8.18 -7.35 -2.75
N LEU A 145 -7.11 -8.06 -2.43
CA LEU A 145 -6.78 -9.33 -3.06
C LEU A 145 -7.00 -10.46 -2.05
N ILE A 146 -7.92 -11.40 -2.33
CA ILE A 146 -8.28 -12.50 -1.42
C ILE A 146 -7.98 -13.85 -2.08
N LYS A 147 -7.39 -14.79 -1.33
CA LYS A 147 -7.32 -16.20 -1.71
C LYS A 147 -8.66 -16.88 -1.44
N ASP A 148 -9.28 -17.41 -2.48
CA ASP A 148 -10.48 -18.24 -2.33
C ASP A 148 -10.15 -19.62 -1.71
N LYS A 149 -11.17 -20.48 -1.58
CA LYS A 149 -11.01 -21.81 -1.00
C LYS A 149 -10.09 -22.72 -1.81
N GLN A 150 -9.92 -22.44 -3.10
CA GLN A 150 -9.08 -23.17 -4.05
C GLN A 150 -7.66 -22.57 -4.13
N GLY A 151 -7.37 -21.50 -3.38
CA GLY A 151 -6.10 -20.80 -3.39
C GLY A 151 -5.91 -19.85 -4.57
N LYS A 152 -6.95 -19.62 -5.39
CA LYS A 152 -6.93 -18.62 -6.46
C LYS A 152 -7.11 -17.23 -5.86
N LEU A 153 -6.33 -16.29 -6.37
CA LEU A 153 -6.42 -14.88 -5.98
C LEU A 153 -7.55 -14.20 -6.75
N VAL A 154 -8.46 -13.58 -6.02
CA VAL A 154 -9.58 -12.79 -6.53
C VAL A 154 -9.34 -11.33 -6.16
N LEU A 155 -9.40 -10.46 -7.16
CA LEU A 155 -9.25 -9.02 -7.00
C LEU A 155 -10.64 -8.38 -6.83
N TYR A 156 -10.78 -7.59 -5.77
CA TYR A 156 -11.92 -6.72 -5.53
C TYR A 156 -11.43 -5.27 -5.61
N GLU A 157 -11.99 -4.51 -6.55
CA GLU A 157 -11.64 -3.10 -6.75
C GLU A 157 -12.72 -2.21 -6.16
N GLY A 158 -12.31 -1.21 -5.39
CA GLY A 158 -13.20 -0.13 -4.96
C GLY A 158 -13.44 0.90 -6.06
N GLU A 159 -14.42 1.77 -5.84
CA GLU A 159 -14.64 2.91 -6.74
C GLU A 159 -13.47 3.90 -6.69
N LYS A 160 -13.18 4.53 -7.82
CA LYS A 160 -12.14 5.57 -7.92
C LYS A 160 -12.54 6.79 -7.12
N PHE A 161 -11.81 7.07 -6.05
CA PHE A 161 -11.91 8.31 -5.30
C PHE A 161 -11.04 9.41 -5.92
N THR A 162 -11.53 10.65 -5.90
CA THR A 162 -10.82 11.81 -6.45
C THR A 162 -10.70 12.90 -5.40
N ILE A 163 -9.47 13.32 -5.10
CA ILE A 163 -9.19 14.52 -4.33
C ILE A 163 -9.55 15.73 -5.18
N ILE A 164 -10.40 16.60 -4.65
CA ILE A 164 -10.88 17.79 -5.34
C ILE A 164 -9.76 18.82 -5.32
N GLU A 165 -9.39 19.39 -6.46
CA GLU A 165 -8.36 20.42 -6.51
C GLU A 165 -8.73 21.64 -5.65
N PRO A 166 -7.73 22.28 -5.01
CA PRO A 166 -7.97 23.45 -4.18
C PRO A 166 -8.50 24.60 -5.05
N ARG A 167 -9.66 25.13 -4.68
CA ARG A 167 -10.24 26.33 -5.29
C ARG A 167 -10.23 27.50 -4.30
N PRO A 168 -9.88 28.73 -4.74
CA PRO A 168 -9.79 29.88 -3.84
C PRO A 168 -11.10 30.23 -3.12
N ASP A 169 -12.23 29.97 -3.76
CA ASP A 169 -13.58 30.24 -3.26
C ASP A 169 -14.10 29.16 -2.30
N MET A 170 -13.55 27.95 -2.35
CA MET A 170 -14.03 26.79 -1.58
C MET A 170 -12.88 25.88 -1.09
N PRO A 171 -11.97 26.37 -0.23
CA PRO A 171 -10.83 25.58 0.25
C PRO A 171 -11.25 24.37 1.10
N SER A 172 -12.45 24.40 1.69
CA SER A 172 -13.00 23.32 2.52
C SER A 172 -13.24 22.04 1.73
N LEU A 173 -13.51 22.10 0.42
CA LEU A 173 -13.76 20.91 -0.41
C LEU A 173 -12.49 20.08 -0.59
N PHE A 174 -11.36 20.73 -0.85
CA PHE A 174 -10.06 20.06 -0.91
C PHE A 174 -9.74 19.41 0.44
N GLN A 175 -9.83 20.16 1.53
CA GLN A 175 -9.57 19.66 2.89
C GLN A 175 -10.44 18.45 3.22
N HIS A 176 -11.74 18.51 2.93
CA HIS A 176 -12.67 17.40 3.15
C HIS A 176 -12.31 16.17 2.32
N SER A 177 -11.93 16.35 1.05
CA SER A 177 -11.53 15.24 0.20
C SER A 177 -10.22 14.58 0.65
N VAL A 178 -9.24 15.37 1.12
CA VAL A 178 -8.00 14.85 1.72
C VAL A 178 -8.30 14.11 3.03
N HIS A 179 -9.15 14.69 3.89
CA HIS A 179 -9.56 14.11 5.16
C HIS A 179 -10.18 12.71 4.96
N LYS A 180 -11.07 12.57 3.97
CA LYS A 180 -11.64 11.26 3.61
C LYS A 180 -10.58 10.21 3.25
N VAL A 181 -9.55 10.60 2.48
CA VAL A 181 -8.46 9.66 2.14
C VAL A 181 -7.65 9.28 3.38
N VAL A 182 -7.37 10.25 4.27
CA VAL A 182 -6.70 9.98 5.56
C VAL A 182 -7.49 8.97 6.38
N GLU A 183 -8.81 9.16 6.53
CA GLU A 183 -9.67 8.24 7.25
C GLU A 183 -9.66 6.84 6.62
N LEU A 184 -9.80 6.75 5.30
CA LEU A 184 -9.78 5.46 4.59
C LEU A 184 -8.45 4.72 4.79
N VAL A 185 -7.31 5.40 4.63
CA VAL A 185 -5.98 4.80 4.84
C VAL A 185 -5.81 4.37 6.30
N TYR A 186 -6.21 5.21 7.26
CA TYR A 186 -6.16 4.89 8.67
C TYR A 186 -7.04 3.67 9.03
N HIS A 187 -8.27 3.62 8.52
CA HIS A 187 -9.15 2.48 8.72
C HIS A 187 -8.56 1.21 8.12
N TRP A 188 -8.02 1.27 6.91
CA TRP A 188 -7.44 0.10 6.26
C TRP A 188 -6.26 -0.50 7.02
N VAL A 189 -5.42 0.36 7.63
CA VAL A 189 -4.25 -0.12 8.40
C VAL A 189 -4.66 -0.61 9.78
N SER A 190 -5.79 -0.12 10.28
CA SER A 190 -6.36 -0.47 11.59
C SER A 190 -7.28 -1.70 11.54
N LEU A 191 -7.90 -2.02 10.41
CA LEU A 191 -8.85 -3.14 10.27
C LEU A 191 -8.19 -4.48 10.60
N ASN A 192 -8.85 -5.28 11.45
CA ASN A 192 -8.45 -6.64 11.80
C ASN A 192 -8.58 -7.61 10.62
#